data_AF-A0A2V5V7W9-F1
#
_entry.id   AF-A0A2V5V7W9-F1
#
_cell.length_a   1.000
_cell.length_b   1.000
_cell.length_c   1.000
_cell.angle_alpha   90.00
_cell.angle_beta   90.00
_cell.angle_gamma   90.00
#
_symmetry.space_group_name_H-M   'P 1'
#
loop_
_entity.id
_entity.type
_entity.pdbx_description
1 polymer ?
#
loop_
_entity_poly.entity_id
_entity_poly.type
_entity_poly.pdbx_seq_one_letter_code
_entity_poly.pdbx_strand_id
1 'polypeptide(L)'
;MALAKRRYPIGAELIGKNETHFRVWAPKAQQLDLVIEESAAKNAARTFYSLQAEADEYFSGVAKVGAGACYRFRVNSAENFHPDPASRFQPDGPHGSSCVVDPTKFEWTDADWPGTKLKGQVIYEMHVGTFTSEGTWRAAADQLAELASIGITVMEMMPIADFPGKFGWGYDGVDLFAPTHVYGTPDDLRAFVNRAHSLGLGVILDVVYNHFGPDGNYLGVYSNDYLTRD
;
A
#
# COMPACT_ATOMS: atom_id res chain seq x y z
N MET A 1 8.18 7.29 -27.47
CA MET A 1 6.80 7.19 -26.98
C MET A 1 6.59 8.30 -25.97
N ALA A 2 5.48 9.05 -26.02
CA ALA A 2 5.18 9.98 -24.94
C ALA A 2 4.96 9.15 -23.67
N LEU A 3 5.76 9.41 -22.63
CA LEU A 3 5.56 8.80 -21.31
C LEU A 3 4.12 9.10 -20.88
N ALA A 4 3.37 8.07 -20.48
CA ALA A 4 2.05 8.28 -19.92
C ALA A 4 2.16 9.28 -18.75
N LYS A 5 1.26 10.27 -18.70
CA LYS A 5 1.27 11.24 -17.61
C LYS A 5 0.90 10.52 -16.31
N ARG A 6 1.87 10.39 -15.41
CA ARG A 6 1.72 9.73 -14.12
C ARG A 6 2.02 10.68 -12.98
N ARG A 7 1.44 10.40 -11.83
CA ARG A 7 1.63 11.08 -10.56
C ARG A 7 2.81 10.52 -9.78
N TYR A 8 2.99 9.20 -9.75
CA TYR A 8 4.01 8.55 -8.93
C TYR A 8 5.20 8.05 -9.74
N PRO A 9 6.43 8.06 -9.19
CA PRO A 9 7.61 7.59 -9.90
C PRO A 9 7.61 6.08 -10.15
N ILE A 10 6.98 5.28 -9.28
CA ILE A 10 6.88 3.82 -9.37
C ILE A 10 5.51 3.32 -8.87
N GLY A 11 5.20 2.06 -9.14
CA GLY A 11 3.96 1.38 -8.79
C GLY A 11 3.00 1.23 -9.98
N ALA A 12 1.83 0.70 -9.69
CA ALA A 12 0.67 0.66 -10.58
C ALA A 12 -0.20 1.92 -10.44
N GLU A 13 -0.45 2.62 -11.56
CA GLU A 13 -1.26 3.83 -11.60
C GLU A 13 -2.32 3.75 -12.71
N LEU A 14 -3.58 3.98 -12.36
CA LEU A 14 -4.67 4.09 -13.34
C LEU A 14 -4.44 5.32 -14.22
N ILE A 15 -4.39 5.11 -15.54
CA ILE A 15 -4.34 6.16 -16.55
C ILE A 15 -5.62 6.25 -17.39
N GLY A 16 -6.58 5.34 -17.13
CA GLY A 16 -7.91 5.30 -17.70
C GLY A 16 -8.80 4.28 -16.96
N LYS A 17 -10.08 4.19 -17.34
CA LYS A 17 -11.10 3.36 -16.64
C LYS A 17 -10.68 1.89 -16.46
N ASN A 18 -10.00 1.32 -17.44
CA ASN A 18 -9.50 -0.06 -17.44
C ASN A 18 -8.09 -0.10 -18.03
N GLU A 19 -7.28 0.91 -17.73
CA GLU A 19 -5.93 1.00 -18.23
C GLU A 19 -5.00 1.44 -17.11
N THR A 20 -4.02 0.60 -16.83
CA THR A 20 -3.07 0.80 -15.73
C THR A 20 -1.67 0.84 -16.32
N HIS A 21 -0.92 1.87 -15.93
CA HIS A 21 0.51 1.95 -16.19
C HIS A 21 1.27 1.39 -15.00
N PHE A 22 2.22 0.50 -15.28
CA PHE A 22 3.08 -0.12 -14.30
C PHE A 22 4.50 0.41 -14.48
N ARG A 23 5.18 0.75 -13.40
CA ARG A 23 6.60 1.13 -13.44
C ARG A 23 7.32 0.67 -12.19
N VAL A 24 8.48 0.06 -12.36
CA VAL A 24 9.33 -0.38 -11.26
C VAL A 24 10.78 -0.08 -11.58
N TRP A 25 11.56 0.24 -10.55
CA TRP A 25 13.01 0.35 -10.67
C TRP A 25 13.62 -1.02 -10.42
N ALA A 26 14.36 -1.55 -11.40
CA ALA A 26 14.88 -2.91 -11.32
C ALA A 26 16.26 -3.05 -11.99
N PRO A 27 17.33 -2.45 -11.43
CA PRO A 27 18.71 -2.57 -11.93
C PRO A 27 19.21 -3.99 -12.17
N LYS A 28 18.72 -4.98 -11.42
CA LYS A 28 19.09 -6.39 -11.62
C LYS A 28 18.39 -7.05 -12.81
N ALA A 29 17.38 -6.41 -13.38
CA ALA A 29 16.61 -6.95 -14.48
C ALA A 29 17.28 -6.65 -15.83
N GLN A 30 17.47 -7.69 -16.62
CA GLN A 30 17.70 -7.62 -18.06
C GLN A 30 16.37 -7.68 -18.83
N GLN A 31 15.41 -8.42 -18.26
CA GLN A 31 14.04 -8.50 -18.73
C GLN A 31 13.10 -8.43 -17.53
N LEU A 32 11.97 -7.75 -17.71
CA LEU A 32 10.93 -7.67 -16.71
C LEU A 32 9.57 -7.90 -17.37
N ASP A 33 8.79 -8.83 -16.83
CA ASP A 33 7.41 -9.04 -17.26
C ASP A 33 6.44 -8.69 -16.13
N LEU A 34 5.37 -7.99 -16.48
CA LEU A 34 4.17 -7.86 -15.67
C LEU A 34 3.33 -9.13 -15.84
N VAL A 35 2.91 -9.69 -14.72
CA VAL A 35 2.05 -10.89 -14.67
C VAL A 35 0.72 -10.48 -14.08
N ILE A 36 -0.32 -10.40 -14.92
CA ILE A 36 -1.70 -10.19 -14.46
C ILE A 36 -2.31 -11.55 -14.10
N GLU A 37 -2.94 -11.63 -12.94
CA GLU A 37 -3.57 -12.85 -12.40
C GLU A 37 -5.09 -12.67 -12.32
N GLU A 38 -5.86 -13.68 -12.74
CA GLU A 38 -7.34 -13.64 -12.65
C GLU A 38 -7.85 -13.60 -11.21
N SER A 39 -7.06 -14.11 -10.27
CA SER A 39 -7.28 -14.00 -8.83
C SER A 39 -5.95 -14.18 -8.11
N ALA A 40 -5.90 -13.91 -6.81
CA ALA A 40 -4.73 -14.19 -5.99
C ALA A 40 -4.50 -15.69 -5.67
N ALA A 41 -5.34 -16.59 -6.21
CA ALA A 41 -5.15 -18.02 -6.06
C ALA A 41 -3.86 -18.48 -6.75
N LYS A 42 -3.10 -19.40 -6.12
CA LYS A 42 -1.78 -19.86 -6.60
C LYS A 42 -1.76 -20.34 -8.07
N ASN A 43 -2.87 -20.91 -8.54
CA ASN A 43 -3.02 -21.48 -9.88
C ASN A 43 -3.93 -20.66 -10.80
N ALA A 44 -4.17 -19.38 -10.47
CA ALA A 44 -4.94 -18.50 -11.34
C ALA A 44 -4.29 -18.42 -12.73
N ALA A 45 -5.13 -18.29 -13.77
CA ALA A 45 -4.61 -18.06 -15.10
C ALA A 45 -3.83 -16.73 -15.13
N ARG A 46 -2.75 -16.73 -15.92
CA ARG A 46 -1.78 -15.63 -15.97
C ARG A 46 -1.67 -15.08 -17.37
N THR A 47 -1.69 -13.76 -17.48
CA THR A 47 -1.35 -13.04 -18.71
C THR A 47 -0.06 -12.26 -18.50
N PHE A 48 0.90 -12.46 -19.40
CA PHE A 48 2.23 -11.85 -19.31
C PHE A 48 2.35 -10.67 -20.27
N TYR A 49 2.91 -9.56 -19.79
CA TYR A 49 3.22 -8.37 -20.57
C TYR A 49 4.69 -8.02 -20.37
N SER A 50 5.49 -8.03 -21.44
CA SER A 50 6.87 -7.57 -21.34
C SER A 50 6.92 -6.06 -21.12
N LEU A 51 7.58 -5.63 -20.05
CA LEU A 51 7.81 -4.22 -19.75
C LEU A 51 9.04 -3.72 -20.51
N GLN A 52 8.95 -2.49 -21.00
CA GLN A 52 10.02 -1.83 -21.74
C GLN A 52 11.03 -1.23 -20.77
N ALA A 53 12.31 -1.42 -21.05
CA ALA A 53 13.37 -0.71 -20.33
C ALA A 53 13.30 0.79 -20.63
N GLU A 54 13.51 1.60 -19.60
CA GLU A 54 13.64 3.05 -19.65
C GLU A 54 15.07 3.46 -19.25
N ALA A 55 15.35 4.76 -19.31
CA ALA A 55 16.55 5.32 -18.69
C ALA A 55 16.56 5.05 -17.17
N ASP A 56 17.75 5.11 -16.58
CA ASP A 56 17.97 4.96 -15.13
C ASP A 56 17.43 3.64 -14.55
N GLU A 57 17.49 2.57 -15.35
CA GLU A 57 17.21 1.18 -14.92
C GLU A 57 15.75 0.94 -14.48
N TYR A 58 14.85 1.80 -14.94
CA TYR A 58 13.41 1.60 -14.81
C TYR A 58 12.87 0.69 -15.90
N PHE A 59 11.76 0.02 -15.60
CA PHE A 59 10.96 -0.73 -16.56
C PHE A 59 9.50 -0.30 -16.45
N SER A 60 8.82 -0.17 -17.59
CA SER A 60 7.43 0.26 -17.61
C SER A 60 6.59 -0.33 -18.75
N GLY A 61 5.28 -0.23 -18.61
CA GLY A 61 4.34 -0.68 -19.62
C GLY A 61 2.90 -0.43 -19.19
N VAL A 62 1.99 -0.64 -20.13
CA VAL A 62 0.56 -0.44 -19.93
C VAL A 62 -0.17 -1.76 -20.16
N ALA A 63 -1.10 -2.08 -19.27
CA ALA A 63 -2.02 -3.20 -19.45
C ALA A 63 -3.48 -2.73 -19.34
N LYS A 64 -4.37 -3.41 -20.06
CA LYS A 64 -5.81 -3.12 -20.11
C LYS A 64 -6.54 -3.72 -18.90
N VAL A 65 -6.13 -3.30 -17.71
CA VAL A 65 -6.71 -3.71 -16.42
C VAL A 65 -7.09 -2.48 -15.60
N GLY A 66 -8.16 -2.60 -14.81
CA GLY A 66 -8.62 -1.58 -13.89
C GLY A 66 -8.29 -1.90 -12.44
N ALA A 67 -8.87 -1.11 -11.53
CA ALA A 67 -8.77 -1.33 -10.09
C ALA A 67 -9.29 -2.73 -9.69
N GLY A 68 -8.64 -3.34 -8.70
CA GLY A 68 -8.92 -4.71 -8.26
C GLY A 68 -8.14 -5.79 -9.01
N ALA A 69 -7.50 -5.45 -10.14
CA ALA A 69 -6.66 -6.41 -10.85
C ALA A 69 -5.45 -6.80 -10.00
N CYS A 70 -5.23 -8.11 -9.87
CA CYS A 70 -4.10 -8.69 -9.16
C CYS A 70 -2.91 -8.84 -10.12
N TYR A 71 -1.71 -8.51 -9.66
CA TYR A 71 -0.50 -8.59 -10.46
C TYR A 71 0.76 -8.88 -9.65
N ARG A 72 1.79 -9.35 -10.36
CA ARG A 72 3.16 -9.55 -9.87
C ARG A 72 4.14 -9.19 -10.98
N PHE A 73 5.43 -9.15 -10.63
CA PHE A 73 6.51 -9.06 -11.60
C PHE A 73 7.30 -10.35 -11.70
N ARG A 74 7.77 -10.65 -12.91
CA ARG A 74 8.73 -11.72 -13.21
C ARG A 74 10.03 -11.08 -13.67
N VAL A 75 11.10 -11.32 -12.92
CA VAL A 75 12.43 -10.80 -13.23
C VAL A 75 13.24 -11.85 -13.99
N ASN A 76 13.84 -11.47 -15.12
CA ASN A 76 14.74 -12.32 -15.93
C ASN A 76 14.15 -13.68 -16.31
N SER A 77 12.85 -13.73 -16.61
CA SER A 77 12.12 -14.97 -16.94
C SER A 77 12.25 -16.08 -15.88
N ALA A 78 12.49 -15.72 -14.62
CA ALA A 78 12.55 -16.67 -13.52
C ALA A 78 11.21 -17.40 -13.29
N GLU A 79 11.27 -18.58 -12.65
CA GLU A 79 10.08 -19.37 -12.32
C GLU A 79 9.17 -18.67 -11.29
N ASN A 80 9.76 -17.88 -10.40
CA ASN A 80 9.05 -17.18 -9.33
C ASN A 80 8.52 -15.81 -9.77
N PHE A 81 7.40 -15.40 -9.17
CA PHE A 81 6.80 -14.08 -9.33
C PHE A 81 6.78 -13.35 -8.00
N HIS A 82 7.09 -12.06 -8.04
CA HIS A 82 7.30 -11.23 -6.87
C HIS A 82 6.29 -10.07 -6.82
N PRO A 83 5.87 -9.65 -5.62
CA PRO A 83 4.98 -8.50 -5.44
C PRO A 83 5.67 -7.21 -5.90
N ASP A 84 4.88 -6.17 -6.18
CA ASP A 84 5.41 -4.85 -6.47
C ASP A 84 6.05 -4.24 -5.20
N PRO A 85 7.34 -3.83 -5.22
CA PRO A 85 7.95 -3.12 -4.09
C PRO A 85 7.27 -1.78 -3.75
N ALA A 86 6.45 -1.25 -4.65
CA ALA A 86 5.62 -0.06 -4.46
C ALA A 86 4.11 -0.39 -4.48
N SER A 87 3.74 -1.61 -4.10
CA SER A 87 2.34 -2.05 -4.00
C SER A 87 1.51 -1.09 -3.16
N ARG A 88 0.28 -0.83 -3.59
CA ARG A 88 -0.69 0.00 -2.85
C ARG A 88 -1.66 -0.82 -2.03
N PHE A 89 -1.69 -2.13 -2.24
CA PHE A 89 -2.49 -3.07 -1.46
C PHE A 89 -2.08 -4.51 -1.76
N GLN A 90 -1.99 -5.32 -0.72
CA GLN A 90 -1.57 -6.73 -0.75
C GLN A 90 -2.71 -7.60 -0.18
N PRO A 91 -3.75 -7.94 -0.95
CA PRO A 91 -4.96 -8.60 -0.44
C PRO A 91 -4.71 -9.92 0.32
N ASP A 92 -3.63 -10.63 0.00
CA ASP A 92 -3.26 -11.92 0.59
C ASP A 92 -1.89 -11.88 1.28
N GLY A 93 -1.51 -10.71 1.78
CA GLY A 93 -0.24 -10.47 2.48
C GLY A 93 0.95 -10.26 1.54
N PRO A 94 2.16 -10.07 2.11
CA PRO A 94 3.30 -9.52 1.37
C PRO A 94 3.92 -10.49 0.35
N HIS A 95 3.65 -11.80 0.46
CA HIS A 95 4.05 -12.80 -0.56
C HIS A 95 3.01 -12.96 -1.68
N GLY A 96 1.87 -12.29 -1.49
CA GLY A 96 0.71 -12.31 -2.34
C GLY A 96 0.91 -11.51 -3.62
N SER A 97 -0.19 -11.37 -4.34
CA SER A 97 -0.25 -10.55 -5.53
C SER A 97 -0.59 -9.13 -5.12
N SER A 98 0.07 -8.16 -5.75
CA SER A 98 -0.27 -6.76 -5.57
C SER A 98 -1.60 -6.46 -6.26
N CYS A 99 -2.34 -5.49 -5.75
CA CYS A 99 -3.64 -5.12 -6.28
C CYS A 99 -3.65 -3.67 -6.77
N VAL A 100 -4.19 -3.44 -7.96
CA VAL A 100 -4.37 -2.09 -8.49
C VAL A 100 -5.43 -1.35 -7.66
N VAL A 101 -5.06 -0.23 -7.05
CA VAL A 101 -5.95 0.60 -6.24
C VAL A 101 -6.37 1.84 -7.04
N ASP A 102 -7.66 2.15 -7.05
CA ASP A 102 -8.16 3.44 -7.52
C ASP A 102 -8.13 4.46 -6.38
N PRO A 103 -7.23 5.46 -6.40
CA PRO A 103 -7.17 6.46 -5.35
C PRO A 103 -8.33 7.47 -5.39
N THR A 104 -9.10 7.51 -6.48
CA THR A 104 -10.18 8.48 -6.71
C THR A 104 -11.57 7.94 -6.38
N LYS A 105 -11.69 6.62 -6.15
CA LYS A 105 -12.96 5.96 -5.85
C LYS A 105 -13.57 6.40 -4.52
N PHE A 106 -12.74 6.69 -3.52
CA PHE A 106 -13.21 7.13 -2.21
C PHE A 106 -13.64 8.60 -2.24
N GLU A 107 -14.90 8.86 -1.92
CA GLU A 107 -15.46 10.21 -1.84
C GLU A 107 -15.20 10.81 -0.45
N TRP A 108 -14.19 11.66 -0.36
CA TRP A 108 -13.87 12.41 0.85
C TRP A 108 -14.94 13.47 1.15
N THR A 109 -15.22 13.69 2.43
CA THR A 109 -16.16 14.73 2.91
C THR A 109 -15.49 15.75 3.83
N ASP A 110 -14.16 15.74 3.89
CA ASP A 110 -13.34 16.51 4.81
C ASP A 110 -12.66 17.72 4.15
N ALA A 111 -13.18 18.22 3.03
CA ALA A 111 -12.59 19.35 2.30
C ALA A 111 -12.44 20.62 3.15
N ASP A 112 -13.31 20.81 4.15
CA ASP A 112 -13.29 21.93 5.10
C ASP A 112 -12.47 21.65 6.38
N TRP A 113 -11.85 20.47 6.51
CA TRP A 113 -11.01 20.12 7.66
C TRP A 113 -9.73 20.98 7.66
N PRO A 114 -9.52 21.83 8.67
CA PRO A 114 -8.40 22.78 8.67
C PRO A 114 -7.04 22.15 9.03
N GLY A 115 -7.00 20.85 9.33
CA GLY A 115 -5.85 20.18 9.90
C GLY A 115 -5.63 20.51 11.38
N THR A 116 -4.51 20.05 11.94
CA THR A 116 -4.14 20.27 13.35
C THR A 116 -2.81 20.99 13.49
N LYS A 117 -2.62 21.70 14.61
CA LYS A 117 -1.35 22.35 15.00
C LYS A 117 -0.75 21.60 16.18
N LEU A 118 0.57 21.45 16.21
CA LEU A 118 1.26 20.68 17.26
C LEU A 118 0.95 21.13 18.70
N LYS A 119 0.87 22.44 18.94
CA LYS A 119 0.68 22.98 20.30
C LYS A 119 -0.71 22.63 20.83
N GLY A 120 -0.76 22.02 22.01
CA GLY A 120 -2.00 21.77 22.74
C GLY A 120 -2.75 20.50 22.31
N GLN A 121 -2.11 19.62 21.54
CA GLN A 121 -2.70 18.34 21.17
C GLN A 121 -2.59 17.32 22.30
N VAL A 122 -3.63 16.50 22.44
CA VAL A 122 -3.64 15.30 23.28
C VAL A 122 -3.70 14.11 22.34
N ILE A 123 -2.60 13.35 22.32
CA ILE A 123 -2.41 12.22 21.42
C ILE A 123 -2.89 10.95 22.10
N TYR A 124 -3.65 10.14 21.37
CA TYR A 124 -4.02 8.79 21.75
C TYR A 124 -3.40 7.80 20.76
N GLU A 125 -2.41 7.05 21.21
CA GLU A 125 -1.80 5.96 20.43
C GLU A 125 -2.74 4.75 20.39
N MET A 126 -2.94 4.19 19.20
CA MET A 126 -3.87 3.11 18.96
C MET A 126 -3.24 2.03 18.08
N HIS A 127 -3.30 0.79 18.58
CA HIS A 127 -3.09 -0.41 17.78
C HIS A 127 -4.44 -0.93 17.25
N VAL A 128 -4.67 -0.84 15.94
CA VAL A 128 -5.95 -1.19 15.31
C VAL A 128 -6.39 -2.62 15.64
N GLY A 129 -5.45 -3.58 15.57
CA GLY A 129 -5.73 -5.00 15.78
C GLY A 129 -6.12 -5.40 17.20
N THR A 130 -5.99 -4.51 18.18
CA THR A 130 -6.36 -4.78 19.59
C THR A 130 -7.28 -3.73 20.19
N PHE A 131 -7.51 -2.62 19.48
CA PHE A 131 -8.34 -1.53 19.98
C PHE A 131 -9.83 -1.92 20.10
N THR A 132 -10.31 -2.79 19.21
CA THR A 132 -11.62 -3.43 19.32
C THR A 132 -11.50 -4.95 19.15
N SER A 133 -12.56 -5.68 19.49
CA SER A 133 -12.64 -7.14 19.35
C SER A 133 -12.44 -7.61 17.91
N GLU A 134 -12.94 -6.83 16.95
CA GLU A 134 -12.85 -7.09 15.51
C GLU A 134 -11.45 -6.78 14.95
N GLY A 135 -10.75 -5.80 15.53
CA GLY A 135 -9.40 -5.42 15.11
C GLY A 135 -9.35 -4.78 13.70
N THR A 136 -10.35 -3.97 13.33
CA THR A 136 -10.48 -3.40 11.97
C THR A 136 -10.66 -1.88 11.97
N TRP A 137 -10.37 -1.25 10.84
CA TRP A 137 -10.59 0.18 10.63
C TRP A 137 -12.05 0.61 10.87
N ARG A 138 -13.01 -0.21 10.44
CA ARG A 138 -14.44 0.09 10.61
C ARG A 138 -14.84 0.11 12.08
N ALA A 139 -14.47 -0.93 12.82
CA ALA A 139 -14.79 -1.01 14.24
C ALA A 139 -14.08 0.08 15.06
N ALA A 140 -12.83 0.42 14.70
CA ALA A 140 -12.11 1.53 15.32
C ALA A 140 -12.80 2.89 15.05
N ALA A 141 -13.34 3.10 13.84
CA ALA A 141 -14.02 4.34 13.48
C ALA A 141 -15.26 4.63 14.34
N ASP A 142 -15.95 3.58 14.80
CA ASP A 142 -17.13 3.70 15.67
C ASP A 142 -16.81 4.26 17.05
N GLN A 143 -15.57 4.10 17.53
CA GLN A 143 -15.13 4.59 18.85
C GLN A 143 -14.65 6.04 18.85
N LEU A 144 -14.40 6.62 17.67
CA LEU A 144 -13.78 7.95 17.55
C LEU A 144 -14.61 9.07 18.20
N ALA A 145 -15.93 8.95 18.20
CA ALA A 145 -16.80 9.97 18.81
C ALA A 145 -16.62 10.03 20.34
N GLU A 146 -16.43 8.88 20.99
CA GLU A 146 -16.17 8.82 22.42
C GLU A 146 -14.79 9.40 22.74
N LEU A 147 -13.75 9.03 21.98
CA LEU A 147 -12.40 9.57 22.14
C LEU A 147 -12.37 11.10 22.00
N ALA A 148 -13.06 11.64 21.00
CA ALA A 148 -13.21 13.08 20.85
C ALA A 148 -13.93 13.70 22.07
N SER A 149 -14.97 13.06 22.58
CA SER A 149 -15.76 13.58 23.71
C SER A 149 -14.97 13.66 25.03
N ILE A 150 -14.01 12.76 25.25
CA ILE A 150 -13.14 12.76 26.42
C ILE A 150 -11.91 13.67 26.28
N GLY A 151 -11.76 14.36 25.14
CA GLY A 151 -10.76 15.39 24.91
C GLY A 151 -9.50 14.94 24.15
N ILE A 152 -9.51 13.74 23.54
CA ILE A 152 -8.47 13.39 22.57
C ILE A 152 -8.61 14.31 21.35
N THR A 153 -7.49 14.77 20.80
CA THR A 153 -7.48 15.66 19.63
C THR A 153 -6.71 15.09 18.45
N VAL A 154 -5.83 14.11 18.69
CA VAL A 154 -5.07 13.42 17.63
C VAL A 154 -5.04 11.93 17.91
N MET A 155 -5.41 11.14 16.89
CA MET A 155 -5.18 9.70 16.86
C MET A 155 -3.79 9.44 16.29
N GLU A 156 -2.97 8.70 17.03
CA GLU A 156 -1.71 8.15 16.51
C GLU A 156 -1.91 6.67 16.18
N MET A 157 -1.85 6.36 14.89
CA MET A 157 -1.91 4.98 14.42
C MET A 157 -0.50 4.38 14.54
N MET A 158 -0.39 3.25 15.24
CA MET A 158 0.78 2.39 15.13
C MET A 158 1.00 1.96 13.66
N PRO A 159 2.20 1.47 13.27
CA PRO A 159 2.52 1.25 11.86
C PRO A 159 1.55 0.31 11.15
N ILE A 160 1.23 0.67 9.91
CA ILE A 160 0.22 -0.05 9.11
C ILE A 160 0.78 -0.62 7.81
N ALA A 161 2.07 -0.52 7.54
CA ALA A 161 2.68 -1.14 6.36
C ALA A 161 2.41 -2.66 6.38
N ASP A 162 2.08 -3.27 5.23
CA ASP A 162 1.73 -4.69 5.20
C ASP A 162 2.91 -5.57 5.66
N PHE A 163 2.57 -6.62 6.41
CA PHE A 163 3.50 -7.53 7.08
C PHE A 163 2.94 -8.96 7.02
N PRO A 164 3.79 -10.00 7.13
CA PRO A 164 3.33 -11.38 7.08
C PRO A 164 2.58 -11.77 8.37
N GLY A 165 1.60 -12.67 8.23
CA GLY A 165 0.84 -13.21 9.34
C GLY A 165 -0.56 -12.59 9.47
N LYS A 166 -1.15 -12.69 10.67
CA LYS A 166 -2.53 -12.27 10.95
C LYS A 166 -2.66 -11.28 12.11
N PHE A 167 -1.54 -10.97 12.76
CA PHE A 167 -1.43 -10.01 13.85
C PHE A 167 0.03 -9.61 14.00
N GLY A 168 0.27 -8.41 14.51
CA GLY A 168 1.59 -7.84 14.71
C GLY A 168 1.43 -6.36 15.05
N TRP A 169 2.40 -5.78 15.76
CA TRP A 169 2.39 -4.36 16.12
C TRP A 169 2.66 -3.42 14.94
N GLY A 170 3.11 -3.96 13.80
CA GLY A 170 3.34 -3.21 12.56
C GLY A 170 4.80 -2.87 12.26
N TYR A 171 5.71 -3.00 13.23
CA TYR A 171 7.14 -2.69 13.03
C TYR A 171 7.86 -3.67 12.09
N ASP A 172 7.31 -4.86 11.86
CA ASP A 172 7.78 -5.83 10.85
C ASP A 172 7.22 -5.55 9.43
N GLY A 173 6.76 -4.33 9.16
CA GLY A 173 6.26 -3.91 7.85
C GLY A 173 7.30 -4.07 6.73
N VAL A 174 6.85 -4.53 5.57
CA VAL A 174 7.71 -4.71 4.38
C VAL A 174 7.19 -3.99 3.14
N ASP A 175 5.87 -3.90 2.95
CA ASP A 175 5.27 -3.16 1.83
C ASP A 175 4.84 -1.75 2.30
N LEU A 176 5.80 -0.83 2.35
CA LEU A 176 5.66 0.49 2.99
C LEU A 176 4.56 1.40 2.39
N PHE A 177 4.05 1.08 1.20
CA PHE A 177 2.98 1.82 0.53
C PHE A 177 1.62 1.13 0.57
N ALA A 178 1.55 -0.09 1.13
CA ALA A 178 0.34 -0.87 1.26
C ALA A 178 -0.10 -0.86 2.74
N PRO A 179 -1.28 -0.31 3.08
CA PRO A 179 -1.85 -0.54 4.40
C PRO A 179 -2.17 -2.03 4.57
N THR A 180 -1.93 -2.56 5.76
CA THR A 180 -2.01 -3.98 6.05
C THR A 180 -3.41 -4.54 5.77
N HIS A 181 -3.45 -5.65 5.04
CA HIS A 181 -4.69 -6.32 4.67
C HIS A 181 -5.47 -6.84 5.89
N VAL A 182 -4.78 -7.06 7.01
CA VAL A 182 -5.35 -7.58 8.26
C VAL A 182 -6.43 -6.65 8.82
N TYR A 183 -6.27 -5.32 8.68
CA TYR A 183 -7.18 -4.35 9.29
C TYR A 183 -8.33 -3.91 8.37
N GLY A 184 -8.26 -4.24 7.08
CA GLY A 184 -9.27 -3.91 6.07
C GLY A 184 -8.65 -3.42 4.75
N THR A 185 -9.49 -2.86 3.90
CA THR A 185 -9.08 -2.32 2.59
C THR A 185 -8.50 -0.90 2.72
N PRO A 186 -7.80 -0.40 1.68
CA PRO A 186 -7.37 0.99 1.65
C PRO A 186 -8.54 2.00 1.78
N ASP A 187 -9.74 1.65 1.31
CA ASP A 187 -10.92 2.52 1.45
C ASP A 187 -11.48 2.50 2.89
N ASP A 188 -11.32 1.40 3.63
CA ASP A 188 -11.70 1.35 5.05
C ASP A 188 -10.79 2.26 5.90
N LEU A 189 -9.49 2.32 5.59
CA LEU A 189 -8.58 3.30 6.21
C LEU A 189 -8.98 4.74 5.86
N ARG A 190 -9.32 5.02 4.59
CA ARG A 190 -9.79 6.36 4.20
C ARG A 190 -11.07 6.73 4.95
N ALA A 191 -12.00 5.79 5.11
CA ALA A 191 -13.23 5.98 5.90
C ALA A 191 -12.93 6.32 7.36
N PHE A 192 -11.97 5.62 7.98
CA PHE A 192 -11.50 5.92 9.34
C PHE A 192 -10.96 7.36 9.45
N VAL A 193 -10.07 7.77 8.54
CA VAL A 193 -9.49 9.13 8.54
C VAL A 193 -10.56 10.18 8.30
N ASN A 194 -11.44 9.98 7.31
CA ASN A 194 -12.54 10.89 7.00
C ASN A 194 -13.49 11.04 8.20
N ARG A 195 -13.77 9.94 8.91
CA ARG A 195 -14.56 9.95 10.15
C ARG A 195 -13.87 10.74 11.25
N ALA A 196 -12.58 10.54 11.48
CA ALA A 196 -11.79 11.30 12.44
C ALA A 196 -11.86 12.81 12.16
N HIS A 197 -11.64 13.21 10.90
CA HIS A 197 -11.73 14.62 10.49
C HIS A 197 -13.12 15.21 10.72
N SER A 198 -14.20 14.46 10.43
CA SER A 198 -15.58 14.90 10.72
C SER A 198 -15.86 15.16 12.21
N LEU A 199 -15.06 14.57 13.09
CA LEU A 199 -15.16 14.70 14.55
C LEU A 199 -14.17 15.72 15.11
N GLY A 200 -13.40 16.39 14.25
CA GLY A 200 -12.39 17.35 14.66
C GLY A 200 -11.07 16.74 15.14
N LEU A 201 -10.84 15.44 14.89
CA LEU A 201 -9.63 14.73 15.29
C LEU A 201 -8.58 14.82 14.18
N GLY A 202 -7.34 15.12 14.53
CA GLY A 202 -6.20 14.85 13.67
C GLY A 202 -5.86 13.35 13.65
N VAL A 203 -5.22 12.90 12.58
CA VAL A 203 -4.67 11.54 12.48
C VAL A 203 -3.21 11.63 12.05
N ILE A 204 -2.34 10.96 12.80
CA ILE A 204 -0.93 10.77 12.45
C ILE A 204 -0.64 9.27 12.35
N LEU A 205 0.39 8.93 11.57
CA LEU A 205 0.80 7.56 11.30
C LEU A 205 2.26 7.38 11.71
N ASP A 206 2.52 6.37 12.53
CA ASP A 206 3.87 5.87 12.79
C ASP A 206 4.41 5.19 11.51
N VAL A 207 5.60 5.62 11.07
CA VAL A 207 6.25 5.15 9.85
C VAL A 207 7.65 4.63 10.14
N VAL A 208 7.92 3.42 9.64
CA VAL A 208 9.18 2.73 9.87
C VAL A 208 10.05 2.82 8.63
N TYR A 209 10.96 3.80 8.60
CA TYR A 209 11.92 4.00 7.50
C TYR A 209 13.37 3.62 7.85
N ASN A 210 13.57 3.01 9.01
CA ASN A 210 14.90 2.63 9.50
C ASN A 210 15.24 1.15 9.24
N HIS A 211 14.24 0.30 8.95
CA HIS A 211 14.42 -1.10 8.57
C HIS A 211 13.20 -1.63 7.81
N PHE A 212 13.28 -2.89 7.38
CA PHE A 212 12.16 -3.69 6.90
C PHE A 212 11.99 -4.90 7.80
N GLY A 213 10.77 -5.41 7.90
CA GLY A 213 10.52 -6.69 8.57
C GLY A 213 11.34 -7.85 8.00
N PRO A 214 11.51 -8.93 8.77
CA PRO A 214 12.40 -10.03 8.43
C PRO A 214 11.89 -10.94 7.31
N ASP A 215 10.61 -10.83 6.93
CA ASP A 215 9.96 -11.71 5.96
C ASP A 215 9.00 -10.92 5.05
N GLY A 216 9.06 -11.18 3.74
CA GLY A 216 8.26 -10.51 2.72
C GLY A 216 8.89 -9.27 2.06
N ASN A 217 10.09 -8.85 2.45
CA ASN A 217 10.81 -7.79 1.74
C ASN A 217 11.50 -8.33 0.47
N TYR A 218 10.95 -7.99 -0.70
CA TYR A 218 11.45 -8.43 -2.00
C TYR A 218 12.35 -7.41 -2.72
N LEU A 219 12.73 -6.29 -2.10
CA LEU A 219 13.55 -5.25 -2.76
C LEU A 219 14.85 -5.81 -3.37
N GLY A 220 15.48 -6.76 -2.68
CA GLY A 220 16.72 -7.43 -3.12
C GLY A 220 16.57 -8.25 -4.41
N VAL A 221 15.34 -8.56 -4.83
CA VAL A 221 15.07 -9.19 -6.14
C VAL A 221 15.30 -8.18 -7.27
N TYR A 222 14.92 -6.92 -7.06
CA TYR A 222 14.91 -5.86 -8.07
C TYR A 222 16.23 -5.08 -8.12
N SER A 223 16.81 -4.77 -6.96
CA SER A 223 18.07 -4.04 -6.86
C SER A 223 18.89 -4.50 -5.65
N ASN A 224 20.22 -4.47 -5.78
CA ASN A 224 21.10 -4.58 -4.61
C ASN A 224 21.30 -3.21 -3.93
N ASP A 225 20.89 -2.11 -4.58
CA ASP A 225 21.22 -0.75 -4.15
C ASP A 225 20.16 -0.15 -3.21
N TYR A 226 19.05 -0.84 -2.98
CA TYR A 226 18.08 -0.45 -1.94
C TYR A 226 18.66 -0.54 -0.53
N LEU A 227 19.61 -1.45 -0.29
CA LEU A 227 20.18 -1.73 1.02
C LEU A 227 21.69 -1.90 0.90
N THR A 228 22.46 -1.18 1.72
CA THR A 228 23.89 -1.47 1.90
C THR A 228 24.03 -2.70 2.77
N ARG A 229 24.78 -3.71 2.31
CA ARG A 229 25.11 -4.92 3.08
C ARG A 229 26.62 -4.94 3.28
N ASP A 230 27.05 -4.92 4.53
CA ASP A 230 28.44 -5.13 4.92
C ASP A 230 28.84 -6.62 4.83
#